data_AF-A0A5C8PKF5-F1
#
_entry.id   AF-A0A5C8PKF5-F1
#
_cell.length_a   1.000
_cell.length_b   1.000
_cell.length_c   1.000
_cell.angle_alpha   90.00
_cell.angle_beta   90.00
_cell.angle_gamma   90.00
#
_symmetry.space_group_name_H-M   'P 1'
#
loop_
_entity.id
_entity.type
_entity.pdbx_description
1 polymer ?
#
loop_
_entity_poly.entity_id
_entity_poly.type
_entity_poly.pdbx_seq_one_letter_code
_entity_poly.pdbx_strand_id
1 'polypeptide(L)'
;MSAQPPNVPRPMIGRNAARAWLIGTQVVMAVLLIFWLPLAGLSVMAFDAPQSPDDPWPLLFVGSIWSWPPVAFVFSLVAWMLCWRYGRNTLAVVITTLPLVFPLAFGLVLLLRS
;
A
#
# COMPACT_ATOMS: atom_id res chain seq x y z
N MET A 1 -50.03 -4.85 17.41
CA MET A 1 -48.83 -5.55 16.89
C MET A 1 -47.89 -4.52 16.31
N SER A 2 -46.84 -4.13 17.05
CA SER A 2 -45.80 -3.22 16.57
C SER A 2 -44.86 -3.99 15.65
N ALA A 3 -44.78 -3.59 14.38
CA ALA A 3 -43.83 -4.17 13.43
C ALA A 3 -42.40 -3.81 13.88
N GLN A 4 -41.60 -4.82 14.21
CA GLN A 4 -40.18 -4.64 14.51
C GLN A 4 -39.48 -4.13 13.24
N PRO A 5 -38.74 -3.01 13.28
CA PRO A 5 -38.09 -2.48 12.09
C PRO A 5 -37.08 -3.49 11.54
N PRO A 6 -36.89 -3.56 10.21
CA PRO A 6 -35.95 -4.48 9.58
C PRO A 6 -34.55 -4.28 10.18
N ASN A 7 -33.92 -5.38 10.60
CA ASN A 7 -32.57 -5.38 11.15
C ASN A 7 -31.57 -5.10 10.02
N VAL A 8 -31.33 -3.82 9.72
CA VAL A 8 -30.34 -3.41 8.73
C VAL A 8 -28.95 -3.67 9.31
N PRO A 9 -28.11 -4.50 8.65
CA PRO A 9 -26.76 -4.75 9.13
C PRO A 9 -26.00 -3.43 9.26
N ARG A 10 -25.55 -3.11 10.47
CA ARG A 10 -24.69 -1.93 10.68
C ARG A 10 -23.38 -2.17 9.94
N PRO A 11 -22.85 -1.16 9.23
CA PRO A 11 -21.53 -1.29 8.62
C PRO A 11 -20.50 -1.54 9.72
N MET A 12 -19.64 -2.54 9.52
CA MET A 12 -18.57 -2.88 10.48
C MET A 12 -17.66 -1.68 10.78
N ILE A 13 -17.42 -0.82 9.79
CA ILE A 13 -16.62 0.39 9.91
C ILE A 13 -17.48 1.61 9.58
N GLY A 14 -17.60 2.52 10.55
CA GLY A 14 -18.26 3.81 10.36
C GLY A 14 -17.54 4.69 9.34
N ARG A 15 -18.29 5.50 8.60
CA ARG A 15 -17.74 6.33 7.51
C ARG A 15 -16.67 7.32 7.98
N ASN A 16 -16.85 7.89 9.17
CA ASN A 16 -15.88 8.83 9.76
C ASN A 16 -14.59 8.11 10.16
N ALA A 17 -14.69 6.91 10.74
CA ALA A 17 -13.53 6.09 11.07
C ALA A 17 -12.75 5.67 9.81
N ALA A 18 -13.45 5.26 8.75
CA ALA A 18 -12.80 4.93 7.47
C ALA A 18 -12.07 6.13 6.86
N ARG A 19 -12.65 7.33 6.92
CA ARG A 19 -11.99 8.56 6.44
C ARG A 19 -10.76 8.92 7.26
N ALA A 20 -10.88 8.89 8.59
CA ALA A 20 -9.75 9.14 9.47
C ALA A 20 -8.60 8.15 9.19
N TRP A 21 -8.93 6.87 8.96
CA TRP A 21 -7.97 5.85 8.56
C TRP A 21 -7.33 6.14 7.21
N LEU A 22 -8.12 6.45 6.17
CA LEU A 22 -7.60 6.80 4.84
C LEU A 22 -6.59 7.95 4.94
N ILE A 23 -6.97 9.04 5.61
CA ILE A 23 -6.09 10.21 5.82
C ILE A 23 -4.82 9.80 6.58
N GLY A 24 -4.96 9.05 7.69
CA GLY A 24 -3.82 8.58 8.47
C GLY A 24 -2.84 7.74 7.62
N THR A 25 -3.37 6.82 6.82
CA THR A 25 -2.52 6.01 5.91
C THR A 25 -1.85 6.83 4.83
N GLN A 26 -2.49 7.88 4.30
CA GLN A 26 -1.83 8.80 3.35
C GLN A 26 -0.67 9.55 4.00
N VAL A 27 -0.83 10.02 5.24
CA VAL A 27 0.24 10.69 5.98
C VAL A 27 1.41 9.73 6.21
N VAL A 28 1.12 8.50 6.63
CA VAL A 28 2.17 7.47 6.80
C VAL A 28 2.89 7.18 5.49
N MET A 29 2.17 6.97 4.38
CA MET A 29 2.76 6.76 3.06
C MET A 29 3.60 7.98 2.62
N ALA A 30 3.15 9.20 2.88
CA ALA A 30 3.90 10.41 2.58
C ALA A 30 5.21 10.50 3.39
N VAL A 31 5.20 10.13 4.67
CA VAL A 31 6.41 10.07 5.48
C VAL A 31 7.35 8.97 4.97
N LEU A 32 6.82 7.81 4.60
CA LEU A 32 7.61 6.72 4.02
C LEU A 32 8.28 7.12 2.69
N LEU A 33 7.70 8.03 1.89
CA LEU A 33 8.36 8.56 0.68
C LEU A 33 9.70 9.24 0.99
N ILE A 34 9.84 9.88 2.16
CA ILE A 34 11.10 10.52 2.58
C ILE A 34 12.20 9.47 2.74
N PHE A 35 11.87 8.32 3.34
CA PHE A 35 12.81 7.21 3.52
C PHE A 35 13.01 6.40 2.23
N TRP A 36 12.00 6.35 1.37
CA TRP A 36 12.06 5.69 0.08
C TRP A 36 13.09 6.34 -0.85
N LEU A 37 13.21 7.67 -0.86
CA LEU A 37 14.09 8.39 -1.77
C LEU A 37 15.57 7.96 -1.70
N PRO A 38 16.24 7.93 -0.51
CA PRO A 38 17.61 7.43 -0.44
C PRO A 38 17.70 5.93 -0.79
N LEU A 39 16.69 5.14 -0.43
CA LEU A 39 16.61 3.71 -0.78
C LEU A 39 16.55 3.48 -2.28
N ALA A 40 15.78 4.30 -3.00
CA ALA A 40 15.68 4.26 -4.45
C ALA A 40 17.03 4.61 -5.10
N GLY A 41 17.75 5.61 -4.57
CA GLY A 41 19.10 5.94 -5.02
C GLY A 41 20.10 4.80 -4.82
N LEU A 42 20.14 4.24 -3.61
CA LEU A 42 21.01 3.10 -3.28
C LEU A 42 20.67 1.85 -4.10
N SER A 43 19.39 1.66 -4.46
CA SER A 43 18.97 0.47 -5.20
C SER A 43 19.63 0.35 -6.58
N VAL A 44 19.89 1.47 -7.25
CA VAL A 44 20.49 1.48 -8.60
C VAL A 44 21.95 0.99 -8.57
N MET A 45 22.64 1.11 -7.43
CA MET A 45 24.00 0.57 -7.26
C MET A 45 24.04 -0.96 -7.36
N ALA A 46 22.89 -1.65 -7.28
CA ALA A 46 22.80 -3.09 -7.54
C ALA A 46 23.21 -3.46 -8.98
N PHE A 47 23.12 -2.53 -9.93
CA PHE A 47 23.56 -2.77 -11.31
C PHE A 47 25.08 -2.77 -11.48
N ASP A 48 25.84 -2.22 -10.52
CA ASP A 48 27.30 -2.14 -10.58
C ASP A 48 28.00 -3.46 -10.21
N ALA A 49 27.23 -4.49 -9.82
CA ALA A 49 27.77 -5.80 -9.47
C ALA A 49 28.37 -6.49 -10.71
N PRO A 50 29.55 -7.16 -10.61
CA PRO A 50 30.24 -7.76 -11.76
C PRO A 50 29.46 -8.88 -12.47
N GLN A 51 28.38 -9.39 -11.87
CA GLN A 51 27.52 -10.45 -12.40
C GLN A 51 26.19 -9.92 -12.97
N SER A 52 25.99 -8.60 -12.93
CA SER A 52 24.75 -7.89 -13.29
C SER A 52 24.25 -8.09 -14.73
N PRO A 53 25.10 -8.21 -15.78
CA PRO A 53 24.60 -8.34 -17.16
C PRO A 53 23.75 -9.58 -17.43
N ASP A 54 24.00 -10.67 -16.71
CA ASP A 54 23.32 -11.97 -16.89
C ASP A 54 22.31 -12.28 -15.78
N ASP A 55 22.23 -11.46 -14.73
CA ASP A 55 21.32 -11.65 -13.61
C ASP A 55 20.08 -10.72 -13.73
N PRO A 56 18.84 -11.25 -13.82
CA PRO A 56 17.63 -10.42 -13.81
C PRO A 56 17.35 -9.76 -12.46
N TRP A 57 18.08 -10.13 -11.41
CA TRP A 57 17.80 -9.71 -10.04
C TRP A 57 17.93 -8.21 -9.76
N PRO A 58 18.96 -7.48 -10.23
CA PRO A 58 19.05 -6.03 -10.02
C PRO A 58 17.83 -5.31 -10.59
N LEU A 59 17.32 -5.75 -11.74
CA LEU A 59 16.12 -5.19 -12.36
C LEU A 59 14.87 -5.45 -11.50
N LEU A 60 14.69 -6.66 -10.98
CA LEU A 60 13.57 -6.99 -10.10
C LEU A 60 13.66 -6.22 -8.78
N PHE A 61 14.87 -6.06 -8.22
CA PHE A 61 15.10 -5.33 -6.98
C PHE A 61 14.79 -3.84 -7.12
N VAL A 62 15.41 -3.18 -8.09
CA VAL A 62 15.18 -1.76 -8.39
C VAL A 62 13.73 -1.53 -8.80
N GLY A 63 13.19 -2.36 -9.70
CA GLY A 63 11.81 -2.27 -10.14
C GLY A 63 10.81 -2.38 -8.98
N SER A 64 11.06 -3.28 -8.02
CA SER A 64 10.20 -3.44 -6.84
C SER A 64 10.22 -2.20 -5.95
N ILE A 65 11.40 -1.64 -5.67
CA ILE A 65 11.53 -0.40 -4.88
C ILE A 65 10.86 0.76 -5.61
N TRP A 66 11.13 0.93 -6.90
CA TRP A 66 10.60 2.04 -7.69
C TRP A 66 9.09 1.94 -7.97
N SER A 67 8.52 0.74 -7.94
CA SER A 67 7.08 0.53 -8.11
C SER A 67 6.25 0.98 -6.90
N TRP A 68 6.85 1.16 -5.72
CA TRP A 68 6.10 1.42 -4.50
C TRP A 68 5.31 2.73 -4.52
N PRO A 69 5.86 3.91 -4.91
CA PRO A 69 5.09 5.14 -4.95
C PRO A 69 3.89 5.09 -5.92
N PRO A 70 4.03 4.60 -7.17
CA PRO A 70 2.88 4.40 -8.06
C PRO A 70 1.82 3.47 -7.48
N VAL A 71 2.25 2.35 -6.87
CA VAL A 71 1.32 1.38 -6.23
C VAL A 71 0.58 2.04 -5.07
N ALA A 72 1.28 2.71 -4.17
CA ALA A 72 0.68 3.44 -3.06
C ALA A 72 -0.34 4.47 -3.55
N PHE A 73 -0.01 5.23 -4.59
CA PHE A 73 -0.89 6.23 -5.17
C PHE A 73 -2.18 5.61 -5.76
N VAL A 74 -2.06 4.57 -6.59
CA VAL A 74 -3.22 3.91 -7.23
C VAL A 74 -4.14 3.30 -6.19
N PHE A 75 -3.60 2.60 -5.19
CA PHE A 75 -4.42 1.97 -4.15
C PHE A 75 -5.11 3.01 -3.28
N SER A 76 -4.44 4.12 -2.95
CA SER A 76 -5.06 5.24 -2.25
C SER A 76 -6.23 5.85 -3.03
N LEU A 77 -6.08 6.07 -4.34
CA LEU A 77 -7.16 6.55 -5.19
C LEU A 77 -8.36 5.59 -5.19
N VAL A 78 -8.11 4.30 -5.41
CA VAL A 78 -9.16 3.27 -5.42
C VAL A 78 -9.86 3.19 -4.06
N ALA A 79 -9.12 3.29 -2.97
CA ALA A 79 -9.68 3.27 -1.62
C ALA A 79 -10.61 4.47 -1.35
N TRP A 80 -10.22 5.68 -1.78
CA TRP A 80 -11.08 6.86 -1.70
C TRP A 80 -12.33 6.72 -2.57
N MET A 81 -12.21 6.18 -3.78
CA MET A 81 -13.37 5.90 -4.64
C MET A 81 -14.34 4.91 -3.96
N LEU A 82 -13.82 3.82 -3.37
CA LEU A 82 -14.65 2.84 -2.64
C LEU A 82 -15.37 3.44 -1.44
N CYS A 83 -14.70 4.31 -0.68
CA CYS A 83 -15.31 4.97 0.47
C CYS A 83 -16.37 6.02 0.05
N TRP A 84 -16.06 6.85 -0.94
CA TRP A 84 -16.91 7.98 -1.32
C TRP A 84 -18.05 7.60 -2.27
N ARG A 85 -17.76 6.82 -3.32
CA ARG A 85 -18.74 6.49 -4.37
C ARG A 85 -19.58 5.27 -4.02
N TYR A 86 -18.98 4.24 -3.42
CA TYR A 86 -19.62 2.94 -3.23
C TYR A 86 -20.03 2.65 -1.78
N GLY A 87 -19.64 3.51 -0.81
CA GLY A 87 -19.94 3.31 0.62
C GLY A 87 -19.29 2.06 1.22
N ARG A 88 -18.33 1.45 0.53
CA ARG A 88 -17.66 0.20 0.92
C ARG A 88 -16.49 0.48 1.86
N ASN A 89 -16.81 0.97 3.06
CA ASN A 89 -15.82 1.45 4.04
C ASN A 89 -14.78 0.38 4.42
N THR A 90 -15.20 -0.87 4.65
CA THR A 90 -14.28 -1.97 4.99
C THR A 90 -13.28 -2.23 3.86
N LEU A 91 -13.75 -2.29 2.61
CA LEU A 91 -12.88 -2.51 1.45
C LEU A 91 -11.93 -1.32 1.23
N ALA A 92 -12.39 -0.08 1.46
CA ALA A 92 -11.52 1.09 1.38
C ALA A 92 -10.36 1.00 2.38
N VAL A 93 -10.62 0.59 3.62
CA VAL A 93 -9.60 0.38 4.66
C VAL A 93 -8.62 -0.73 4.28
N VAL A 94 -9.12 -1.86 3.76
CA VAL A 94 -8.25 -2.96 3.30
C VAL A 94 -7.38 -2.53 2.13
N ILE A 95 -7.94 -1.86 1.12
CA ILE A 95 -7.16 -1.46 -0.06
C ILE A 95 -6.09 -0.43 0.30
N THR A 96 -6.39 0.58 1.12
CA THR A 96 -5.40 1.60 1.48
C THR A 96 -4.27 1.07 2.37
N THR A 97 -4.44 -0.10 2.99
CA THR A 97 -3.41 -0.72 3.85
C THR A 97 -2.48 -1.67 3.11
N LEU A 98 -2.90 -2.21 1.96
CA LEU A 98 -2.07 -3.11 1.14
C LEU A 98 -0.71 -2.50 0.75
N PRO A 99 -0.60 -1.23 0.33
CA PRO A 99 0.69 -0.62 0.01
C PRO A 99 1.65 -0.49 1.19
N LEU A 100 1.15 -0.51 2.43
CA LEU A 100 1.99 -0.47 3.63
C LEU A 100 2.63 -1.85 3.92
N VAL A 101 1.96 -2.92 3.49
CA VAL A 101 2.45 -4.31 3.67
C VAL A 101 3.44 -4.68 2.58
N PHE A 102 3.28 -4.13 1.37
CA PHE A 102 4.11 -4.46 0.21
C PHE A 102 5.63 -4.32 0.46
N PRO A 103 6.15 -3.21 1.02
CA PRO A 103 7.57 -3.07 1.35
C PRO A 103 8.06 -4.10 2.37
N LEU A 104 7.22 -4.46 3.35
CA LEU A 104 7.57 -5.42 4.39
C LEU A 104 7.69 -6.83 3.82
N ALA A 105 6.74 -7.22 2.96
CA ALA A 105 6.77 -8.51 2.29
C ALA A 105 7.99 -8.63 1.36
N PHE A 106 8.30 -7.57 0.59
CA PHE A 106 9.48 -7.56 -0.27
C PHE A 106 10.78 -7.59 0.54
N GLY A 107 10.89 -6.77 1.59
CA GLY A 107 12.05 -6.78 2.50
C GLY A 107 12.28 -8.14 3.14
N LEU A 108 11.21 -8.85 3.52
CA LEU A 108 11.30 -10.21 4.06
C LEU A 108 11.85 -11.21 3.02
N VAL A 109 11.38 -11.16 1.78
CA VAL A 109 11.88 -12.02 0.69
C VAL A 109 13.38 -11.81 0.46
N LEU A 110 13.86 -10.56 0.54
CA LEU A 110 15.28 -10.25 0.42
C LEU A 110 16.09 -10.87 1.56
N LEU A 111 15.63 -10.73 2.81
CA LEU A 111 16.29 -11.29 3.98
C LEU A 111 16.36 -12.82 3.96
N LEU A 112 15.36 -13.50 3.39
CA LEU A 112 15.34 -14.95 3.28
C LEU A 112 16.25 -15.48 2.16
N ARG A 113 16.63 -14.63 1.22
CA ARG A 113 17.51 -14.97 0.10
C ARG A 113 18.99 -14.71 0.42
N SER A 114 19.28 -13.70 1.24
CA SER A 114 20.62 -13.34 1.71
C SER A 114 21.20 -14.37 2.68
#